data_AF-A0A239MAE9-F1
#
_entry.id   AF-A0A239MAE9-F1
#
_cell.length_a   1.000
_cell.length_b   1.000
_cell.length_c   1.000
_cell.angle_alpha   90.00
_cell.angle_beta   90.00
_cell.angle_gamma   90.00
#
_symmetry.space_group_name_H-M   'P 1'
#
loop_
_entity.id
_entity.type
_entity.pdbx_description
1 polymer ?
#
loop_
_entity_poly.entity_id
_entity_poly.type
_entity_poly.pdbx_seq_one_letter_code
_entity_poly.pdbx_strand_id
1 'polypeptide(L)'
;MPTIPVITEPALSSLRKVISTLKAAIVVSAAAILSQGKSDLEANAAAAFGHYEDVSRQLHTFRKAVLEDALIPTKDNTVTVDVDIDALDRVVDDIDLQIAQTKGALHAVVESSDRSGLEAFAERIGELGRALLGMVTLIAPSAAHGDTPFLFDQFFLESLQELSQRDWSAT
;
A
#
# COMPACT_ATOMS: atom_id res chain seq x y z
N MET A 1 27.53 20.64 -13.07
CA MET A 1 26.85 20.02 -11.92
C MET A 1 25.59 19.38 -12.46
N PRO A 2 25.29 18.10 -12.16
CA PRO A 2 24.06 17.50 -12.64
C PRO A 2 22.87 18.16 -11.92
N THR A 3 21.89 18.56 -12.72
CA THR A 3 20.67 19.27 -12.34
C THR A 3 19.74 18.31 -11.60
N ILE A 4 19.30 18.71 -10.41
CA ILE A 4 18.62 17.84 -9.44
C ILE A 4 17.10 18.06 -9.51
N PRO A 5 16.29 17.00 -9.63
CA PRO A 5 14.84 17.04 -9.57
C PRO A 5 14.24 17.53 -8.25
N VAL A 6 13.12 18.26 -8.30
CA VAL A 6 12.39 18.75 -7.11
C VAL A 6 11.04 18.03 -7.01
N ILE A 7 10.71 17.40 -5.89
CA ILE A 7 9.32 16.99 -5.62
C ILE A 7 8.55 18.23 -5.12
N THR A 8 7.58 18.66 -5.91
CA THR A 8 6.74 19.81 -5.58
C THR A 8 5.66 19.45 -4.52
N GLU A 9 5.09 20.43 -3.81
CA GLU A 9 3.98 20.18 -2.85
C GLU A 9 2.78 19.44 -3.50
N PRO A 10 2.39 19.71 -4.77
CA PRO A 10 1.43 18.87 -5.49
C PRO A 10 1.80 17.38 -5.55
N ALA A 11 3.08 17.06 -5.80
CA ALA A 11 3.57 15.69 -5.81
C ALA A 11 3.55 15.06 -4.40
N LEU A 12 3.92 15.81 -3.36
CA LEU A 12 3.78 15.36 -1.96
C LEU A 12 2.32 15.10 -1.56
N SER A 13 1.40 15.98 -1.96
CA SER A 13 -0.03 15.83 -1.72
C SER A 13 -0.60 14.60 -2.44
N SER A 14 -0.16 14.37 -3.68
CA SER A 14 -0.50 13.15 -4.44
C SER A 14 -0.01 11.90 -3.72
N LEU A 15 1.22 11.89 -3.20
CA LEU A 15 1.75 10.77 -2.43
C LEU A 15 0.95 10.51 -1.14
N ARG A 16 0.60 11.55 -0.37
CA ARG A 16 -0.25 11.41 0.83
C ARG A 16 -1.60 10.76 0.49
N LYS A 17 -2.16 11.09 -0.69
CA LYS A 17 -3.41 10.49 -1.18
C LYS A 17 -3.24 9.01 -1.55
N VAL A 18 -2.13 8.63 -2.21
CA VAL A 18 -1.79 7.23 -2.49
C VAL A 18 -1.74 6.42 -1.19
N ILE A 19 -0.98 6.93 -0.21
CA ILE A 19 -0.82 6.29 1.11
C ILE A 19 -2.17 6.13 1.82
N SER A 20 -3.01 7.18 1.81
CA SER A 20 -4.35 7.13 2.40
C SER A 20 -5.25 6.10 1.71
N THR A 21 -5.22 6.03 0.37
CA THR A 21 -6.00 5.07 -0.41
C THR A 21 -5.56 3.63 -0.11
N LEU A 22 -4.25 3.40 0.04
CA LEU A 22 -3.71 2.08 0.35
C LEU A 22 -4.06 1.63 1.77
N LYS A 23 -4.05 2.55 2.74
CA LYS A 23 -4.58 2.29 4.09
C LYS A 23 -6.04 1.85 4.04
N ALA A 24 -6.88 2.53 3.24
CA ALA A 24 -8.27 2.14 3.07
C ALA A 24 -8.41 0.74 2.43
N ALA A 25 -7.63 0.44 1.38
CA ALA A 25 -7.64 -0.87 0.72
C ALA A 25 -7.37 -2.03 1.70
N ILE A 26 -6.37 -1.83 2.56
CA ILE A 26 -5.97 -2.77 3.60
C ILE A 26 -7.10 -2.98 4.63
N VAL A 27 -7.67 -1.88 5.15
CA VAL A 27 -8.76 -1.95 6.14
C VAL A 27 -9.98 -2.67 5.56
N VAL A 28 -10.33 -2.39 4.31
CA VAL A 28 -11.43 -3.07 3.61
C VAL A 28 -11.13 -4.55 3.41
N SER A 29 -9.88 -4.92 3.12
CA SER A 29 -9.49 -6.32 3.00
C SER A 29 -9.55 -7.07 4.34
N ALA A 30 -9.16 -6.41 5.44
CA ALA A 30 -9.32 -6.95 6.79
C ALA A 30 -10.80 -7.13 7.16
N ALA A 31 -11.64 -6.15 6.82
CA ALA A 31 -13.08 -6.24 7.01
C ALA A 31 -13.71 -7.37 6.18
N ALA A 32 -13.22 -7.62 4.96
CA ALA A 32 -13.63 -8.75 4.15
C ALA A 32 -13.41 -10.07 4.90
N ILE A 33 -12.23 -10.26 5.46
CA ILE A 33 -11.86 -11.47 6.20
C ILE A 33 -12.65 -11.66 7.49
N LEU A 34 -12.96 -10.57 8.18
CA LEU A 34 -13.78 -10.59 9.38
C LEU A 34 -15.27 -10.84 9.08
N SER A 35 -15.69 -10.73 7.82
CA SER A 35 -17.08 -10.92 7.42
C SER A 35 -17.52 -12.35 7.69
N GLN A 36 -18.67 -12.55 8.34
CA GLN A 36 -19.18 -13.89 8.64
C GLN A 36 -19.92 -14.51 7.45
N GLY A 37 -20.53 -13.70 6.59
CA GLY A 37 -21.22 -14.15 5.39
C GLY A 37 -20.31 -14.17 4.15
N LYS A 38 -20.44 -15.22 3.32
CA LYS A 38 -19.71 -15.33 2.05
C LYS A 38 -19.99 -14.16 1.09
N SER A 39 -21.24 -13.71 1.03
CA SER A 39 -21.62 -12.55 0.19
C SER A 39 -20.94 -11.25 0.64
N ASP A 40 -20.77 -11.05 1.95
CA ASP A 40 -20.12 -9.86 2.50
C ASP A 40 -18.60 -9.92 2.29
N LEU A 41 -18.01 -11.11 2.45
CA LEU A 41 -16.61 -11.40 2.12
C LEU A 41 -16.33 -11.05 0.65
N GLU A 42 -17.14 -11.56 -0.29
CA GLU A 42 -16.98 -11.32 -1.72
C GLU A 42 -17.14 -9.83 -2.08
N ALA A 43 -18.15 -9.14 -1.51
CA ALA A 43 -18.38 -7.73 -1.75
C ALA A 43 -17.23 -6.84 -1.23
N ASN A 44 -16.76 -7.12 0.00
CA ASN A 44 -15.65 -6.39 0.60
C ASN A 44 -14.32 -6.71 -0.12
N ALA A 45 -14.11 -7.94 -0.56
CA ALA A 45 -12.94 -8.31 -1.37
C ALA A 45 -12.94 -7.60 -2.73
N ALA A 46 -14.09 -7.51 -3.40
CA ALA A 46 -14.22 -6.76 -4.66
C ALA A 46 -13.92 -5.25 -4.47
N ALA A 47 -14.40 -4.66 -3.37
CA ALA A 47 -14.07 -3.28 -3.02
C ALA A 47 -12.57 -3.10 -2.75
N ALA A 48 -11.95 -4.03 -2.01
CA ALA A 48 -10.51 -4.04 -1.78
C ALA A 48 -9.71 -4.13 -3.09
N PHE A 49 -10.10 -5.01 -4.02
CA PHE A 49 -9.46 -5.12 -5.33
C PHE A 49 -9.51 -3.81 -6.12
N GLY A 50 -10.64 -3.12 -6.13
CA GLY A 50 -10.78 -1.80 -6.75
C GLY A 50 -9.86 -0.76 -6.09
N HIS A 51 -9.75 -0.76 -4.76
CA HIS A 51 -8.85 0.14 -4.06
C HIS A 51 -7.37 -0.14 -4.38
N TYR A 52 -6.96 -1.41 -4.48
CA TYR A 52 -5.61 -1.78 -4.86
C TYR A 52 -5.25 -1.33 -6.29
N GLU A 53 -6.18 -1.43 -7.24
CA GLU A 53 -6.00 -0.91 -8.60
C GLU A 53 -5.88 0.61 -8.63
N ASP A 54 -6.72 1.29 -7.84
CA ASP A 54 -6.66 2.74 -7.67
C ASP A 54 -5.33 3.20 -7.08
N VAL A 55 -4.76 2.44 -6.14
CA VAL A 55 -3.45 2.73 -5.54
C VAL A 55 -2.34 2.63 -6.59
N SER A 56 -2.25 1.52 -7.32
CA SER A 56 -1.25 1.33 -8.37
C SER A 56 -1.33 2.44 -9.43
N ARG A 57 -2.55 2.79 -9.88
CA ARG A 57 -2.76 3.90 -10.82
C ARG A 57 -2.30 5.24 -10.25
N GLN A 58 -2.64 5.56 -9.00
CA GLN A 58 -2.24 6.81 -8.36
C GLN A 58 -0.71 6.85 -8.14
N LEU A 59 -0.10 5.73 -7.81
CA LEU A 59 1.35 5.59 -7.61
C LEU A 59 2.13 5.84 -8.91
N HIS A 60 1.68 5.28 -10.03
CA HIS A 60 2.25 5.58 -11.34
C HIS A 60 2.02 7.04 -11.77
N THR A 61 0.87 7.62 -11.43
CA THR A 61 0.61 9.05 -11.68
C THR A 61 1.57 9.92 -10.90
N PHE A 62 1.80 9.60 -9.62
CA PHE A 62 2.78 10.27 -8.78
C PHE A 62 4.21 10.14 -9.35
N ARG A 63 4.64 8.91 -9.68
CA ARG A 63 5.94 8.64 -10.31
C ARG A 63 6.14 9.51 -11.55
N LYS A 64 5.13 9.53 -12.44
CA LYS A 64 5.16 10.35 -13.65
C LYS A 64 5.31 11.85 -13.33
N ALA A 65 4.55 12.37 -12.37
CA ALA A 65 4.65 13.77 -11.96
C ALA A 65 6.04 14.12 -11.40
N VAL A 66 6.64 13.25 -10.59
CA VAL A 66 8.00 13.43 -10.08
C VAL A 66 9.04 13.45 -11.21
N LEU A 67 8.90 12.55 -12.19
CA LEU A 67 9.76 12.52 -13.38
C LEU A 67 9.57 13.75 -14.28
N GLU A 68 8.36 14.31 -14.36
CA GLU A 68 8.11 15.54 -15.12
C GLU A 68 8.72 16.76 -14.41
N ASP A 69 8.54 16.87 -13.08
CA ASP A 69 9.13 17.92 -12.26
C ASP A 69 10.67 17.86 -12.28
N ALA A 70 11.24 16.65 -12.39
CA ALA A 70 12.67 16.40 -12.54
C ALA A 70 13.32 17.07 -13.76
N LEU A 71 12.54 17.28 -14.82
CA LEU A 71 13.02 17.81 -16.08
C LEU A 71 12.94 19.35 -16.15
N ILE A 72 12.35 20.01 -15.15
CA ILE A 72 12.14 21.46 -15.14
C ILE A 72 13.35 22.15 -14.46
N PRO A 73 14.01 23.13 -15.12
CA PRO A 73 15.10 23.87 -14.49
C PRO A 73 14.63 24.64 -13.25
N THR A 74 15.32 24.45 -12.12
CA THR A 74 15.03 25.12 -10.85
C THR A 74 15.20 26.63 -10.96
N LYS A 75 14.19 27.40 -10.52
CA LYS A 75 14.31 28.84 -10.27
C LYS A 75 14.81 29.08 -8.85
N ASP A 76 15.66 30.09 -8.69
CA ASP A 76 16.24 30.51 -7.40
C ASP A 76 15.16 30.62 -6.30
N ASN A 77 15.42 30.03 -5.13
CA ASN A 77 14.60 29.96 -3.90
C ASN A 77 13.62 28.78 -3.70
N THR A 78 13.82 27.63 -4.36
CA THR A 78 13.06 26.40 -4.06
C THR A 78 13.80 25.46 -3.09
N VAL A 79 13.10 24.92 -2.10
CA VAL A 79 13.62 23.93 -1.13
C VAL A 79 13.95 22.63 -1.86
N THR A 80 15.14 22.09 -1.64
CA THR A 80 15.69 20.94 -2.37
C THR A 80 15.60 19.65 -1.54
N VAL A 81 15.00 18.59 -2.11
CA VAL A 81 15.05 17.22 -1.57
C VAL A 81 15.62 16.33 -2.65
N ASP A 82 16.74 15.66 -2.34
CA ASP A 82 17.42 14.71 -3.23
C ASP A 82 16.60 13.43 -3.33
N VAL A 83 16.03 13.15 -4.50
CA VAL A 83 15.21 11.96 -4.73
C VAL A 83 15.94 11.08 -5.71
N ASP A 84 16.44 9.96 -5.20
CA ASP A 84 16.98 8.88 -6.00
C ASP A 84 15.85 8.28 -6.85
N ILE A 85 15.82 8.65 -8.14
CA ILE A 85 14.80 8.20 -9.10
C ILE A 85 14.86 6.68 -9.30
N ASP A 86 16.06 6.10 -9.29
CA ASP A 86 16.21 4.65 -9.40
C ASP A 86 15.68 3.94 -8.15
N ALA A 87 15.82 4.56 -6.97
CA ALA A 87 15.17 4.06 -5.75
C ALA A 87 13.64 4.26 -5.78
N LEU A 88 13.15 5.38 -6.32
CA LEU A 88 11.71 5.61 -6.47
C LEU A 88 11.08 4.56 -7.37
N ASP A 89 11.68 4.31 -8.53
CA ASP A 89 11.21 3.30 -9.49
C ASP A 89 11.19 1.91 -8.85
N ARG A 90 12.28 1.51 -8.17
CA ARG A 90 12.33 0.22 -7.46
C ARG A 90 11.26 0.09 -6.38
N VAL A 91 10.98 1.16 -5.63
CA VAL A 91 9.95 1.14 -4.59
C VAL A 91 8.55 1.08 -5.18
N VAL A 92 8.28 1.80 -6.29
CA VAL A 92 7.00 1.70 -6.99
C VAL A 92 6.77 0.28 -7.50
N ASP A 93 7.77 -0.30 -8.16
CA ASP A 93 7.68 -1.67 -8.69
C ASP A 93 7.52 -2.71 -7.57
N ASP A 94 8.19 -2.52 -6.42
CA ASP A 94 8.00 -3.38 -5.23
C ASP A 94 6.57 -3.26 -4.68
N ILE A 95 6.02 -2.05 -4.55
CA ILE A 95 4.64 -1.87 -4.08
C ILE A 95 3.64 -2.53 -5.06
N ASP A 96 3.82 -2.40 -6.37
CA ASP A 96 2.95 -3.05 -7.35
C ASP A 96 3.04 -4.59 -7.25
N LEU A 97 4.24 -5.13 -7.06
CA LEU A 97 4.43 -6.56 -6.82
C LEU A 97 3.71 -7.01 -5.54
N GLN A 98 3.87 -6.28 -4.44
CA GLN A 98 3.21 -6.57 -3.17
C GLN A 98 1.68 -6.47 -3.28
N ILE A 99 1.17 -5.50 -4.03
CA ILE A 99 -0.27 -5.38 -4.32
C ILE A 99 -0.75 -6.60 -5.10
N ALA A 100 -0.05 -7.02 -6.16
CA ALA A 100 -0.44 -8.19 -6.95
C ALA A 100 -0.47 -9.48 -6.10
N GLN A 101 0.53 -9.67 -5.25
CA GLN A 101 0.60 -10.82 -4.33
C GLN A 101 -0.50 -10.77 -3.27
N THR A 102 -0.78 -9.60 -2.69
CA THR A 102 -1.86 -9.40 -1.70
C THR A 102 -3.22 -9.67 -2.33
N LYS A 103 -3.47 -9.20 -3.56
CA LYS A 103 -4.70 -9.50 -4.31
C LYS A 103 -4.85 -11.00 -4.54
N GLY A 104 -3.78 -11.68 -4.97
CA GLY A 104 -3.79 -13.13 -5.17
C GLY A 104 -4.09 -13.92 -3.89
N ALA A 105 -3.51 -13.51 -2.76
CA ALA A 105 -3.77 -14.12 -1.47
C ALA A 105 -5.21 -13.89 -0.99
N LEU A 106 -5.76 -12.68 -1.17
CA LEU A 106 -7.16 -12.39 -0.83
C LEU A 106 -8.12 -13.21 -1.70
N HIS A 107 -7.83 -13.34 -2.99
CA HIS A 107 -8.62 -14.16 -3.91
C HIS A 107 -8.66 -15.62 -3.46
N ALA A 108 -7.51 -16.19 -3.06
CA ALA A 108 -7.46 -17.56 -2.55
C ALA A 108 -8.33 -17.75 -1.29
N VAL A 109 -8.34 -16.76 -0.38
CA VAL A 109 -9.21 -16.78 0.82
C VAL A 109 -10.69 -16.76 0.44
N VAL A 110 -11.06 -15.95 -0.56
CA VAL A 110 -12.45 -15.79 -1.03
C VAL A 110 -12.96 -17.06 -1.72
N GLU A 111 -12.13 -17.71 -2.54
CA GLU A 111 -12.50 -18.94 -3.24
C GLU A 111 -12.55 -20.17 -2.34
N SER A 112 -11.87 -20.12 -1.20
CA SER A 112 -11.81 -21.21 -0.23
C SER A 112 -13.06 -21.25 0.65
N SER A 113 -13.73 -22.39 0.68
CA SER A 113 -14.91 -22.62 1.54
C SER A 113 -14.56 -22.61 3.04
N ASP A 114 -13.33 -22.96 3.39
CA ASP A 114 -12.77 -23.02 4.74
C ASP A 114 -11.83 -21.85 5.05
N ARG A 115 -11.71 -20.88 4.13
CA ARG A 115 -10.80 -19.73 4.21
C ARG A 115 -9.33 -20.08 4.42
N SER A 116 -8.91 -21.23 3.88
CA SER A 116 -7.50 -21.57 3.71
C SER A 116 -6.75 -20.44 2.98
N GLY A 117 -5.57 -20.07 3.48
CA GLY A 117 -4.78 -18.96 2.94
C GLY A 117 -4.84 -17.63 3.72
N LEU A 118 -5.62 -17.57 4.81
CA LEU A 118 -5.68 -16.39 5.68
C LEU A 118 -4.31 -15.97 6.25
N GLU A 119 -3.48 -16.94 6.63
CA GLU A 119 -2.13 -16.67 7.13
C GLU A 119 -1.23 -16.06 6.05
N ALA A 120 -1.25 -16.64 4.84
CA ALA A 120 -0.51 -16.11 3.71
C ALA A 120 -0.98 -14.69 3.37
N PHE A 121 -2.29 -14.44 3.43
CA PHE A 121 -2.84 -13.11 3.23
C PHE A 121 -2.37 -12.10 4.30
N ALA A 122 -2.40 -12.49 5.57
CA ALA A 122 -1.93 -11.66 6.68
C ALA A 122 -0.45 -11.28 6.52
N GLU A 123 0.38 -12.23 6.09
CA GLU A 123 1.79 -12.01 5.78
C GLU A 123 1.96 -10.99 4.64
N ARG A 124 1.20 -11.15 3.54
CA ARG A 124 1.25 -10.20 2.40
C ARG A 124 0.82 -8.79 2.77
N ILE A 125 -0.22 -8.64 3.60
CA ILE A 125 -0.59 -7.35 4.15
C ILE A 125 0.59 -6.72 4.93
N GLY A 126 1.28 -7.51 5.74
CA GLY A 126 2.45 -7.05 6.50
C GLY A 126 3.61 -6.61 5.60
N GLU A 127 3.92 -7.36 4.55
CA GLU A 127 4.93 -7.01 3.55
C GLU A 127 4.58 -5.72 2.79
N LEU A 128 3.33 -5.58 2.36
CA LEU A 128 2.82 -4.37 1.71
C LEU A 128 2.92 -3.13 2.63
N GLY A 129 2.65 -3.29 3.93
CA GLY A 129 2.86 -2.25 4.93
C GLY A 129 4.33 -1.82 5.07
N ARG A 130 5.27 -2.77 4.98
CA ARG A 130 6.72 -2.48 5.01
C ARG A 130 7.19 -1.74 3.75
N ALA A 131 6.73 -2.18 2.57
CA ALA A 131 7.05 -1.52 1.31
C ALA A 131 6.61 -0.04 1.32
N LEU A 132 5.40 0.23 1.84
CA LEU A 132 4.90 1.58 2.05
C LEU A 132 5.78 2.43 2.96
N LEU A 133 6.24 1.88 4.07
CA LEU A 133 7.12 2.58 5.00
C LEU A 133 8.46 2.93 4.34
N GLY A 134 8.97 2.04 3.49
CA GLY A 134 10.16 2.30 2.67
C GLY A 134 9.97 3.51 1.75
N MET A 135 8.81 3.63 1.10
CA MET A 135 8.48 4.76 0.24
C MET A 135 8.43 6.11 0.98
N VAL A 136 7.79 6.14 2.15
CA VAL A 136 7.73 7.36 2.99
C VAL A 136 9.13 7.80 3.41
N THR A 137 9.97 6.85 3.82
CA THR A 137 11.34 7.10 4.25
C THR A 137 12.20 7.66 3.11
N LEU A 138 12.01 7.15 1.88
CA LEU A 138 12.75 7.59 0.69
C LEU A 138 12.40 9.03 0.27
N ILE A 139 11.13 9.41 0.33
CA ILE A 139 10.63 10.63 -0.32
C ILE A 139 10.50 11.81 0.64
N ALA A 140 10.25 11.54 1.92
CA ALA A 140 10.12 12.58 2.93
C ALA A 140 10.75 12.15 4.26
N PRO A 141 12.09 12.13 4.35
CA PRO A 141 12.82 11.74 5.58
C PRO A 141 12.41 12.59 6.80
N SER A 142 12.04 13.86 6.58
CA SER A 142 11.53 14.78 7.59
C SER A 142 10.06 14.56 7.97
N ALA A 143 9.24 13.96 7.11
CA ALA A 143 7.87 13.55 7.43
C ALA A 143 7.81 12.21 8.19
N ALA A 144 8.87 11.40 8.08
CA ALA A 144 9.01 10.15 8.83
C ALA A 144 9.07 10.34 10.37
N HIS A 145 9.19 11.57 10.87
CA HIS A 145 9.37 11.90 12.29
C HIS A 145 8.06 12.26 13.04
N GLY A 146 6.89 12.14 12.40
CA GLY A 146 5.60 12.52 13.02
C GLY A 146 4.45 11.55 12.81
N ASP A 147 4.42 10.86 11.68
CA ASP A 147 3.44 9.79 11.45
C ASP A 147 4.00 8.49 12.02
N THR A 148 3.32 7.93 13.02
CA THR A 148 3.58 6.55 13.45
C THR A 148 3.51 5.67 12.21
N PRO A 149 4.56 4.86 11.93
CA PRO A 149 4.45 3.80 10.94
C PRO A 149 3.18 3.03 11.24
N PHE A 150 2.31 2.84 10.24
CA PHE A 150 1.22 1.89 10.36
C PHE A 150 1.86 0.49 10.30
N LEU A 151 2.59 0.14 11.35
CA LEU A 151 2.80 -1.24 11.71
C LEU A 151 1.42 -1.74 12.07
N PHE A 152 0.93 -2.75 11.36
CA PHE A 152 -0.11 -3.59 11.95
C PHE A 152 0.42 -3.97 13.31
N ASP A 153 -0.27 -3.52 14.35
CA ASP A 153 0.13 -3.90 15.68
C ASP A 153 0.11 -5.42 15.75
N GLN A 154 0.96 -5.96 16.61
CA GLN A 154 1.05 -7.40 16.78
C GLN A 154 -0.34 -8.02 17.05
N PHE A 155 -1.23 -7.26 17.69
CA PHE A 155 -2.62 -7.63 17.93
C PHE A 155 -3.43 -7.87 16.65
N PHE A 156 -3.30 -7.05 15.61
CA PHE A 156 -3.98 -7.26 14.33
C PHE A 156 -3.49 -8.53 13.63
N LEU A 157 -2.17 -8.79 13.65
CA LEU A 157 -1.60 -10.01 13.06
C LEU A 157 -2.00 -11.26 13.84
N GLU A 158 -1.99 -11.20 15.17
CA GLU A 158 -2.47 -12.26 16.06
C GLU A 158 -3.97 -12.52 15.84
N SER A 159 -4.78 -11.47 15.68
CA SER A 159 -6.22 -11.59 15.39
C SER A 159 -6.48 -12.31 14.06
N LEU A 160 -5.68 -12.05 13.01
CA LEU A 160 -5.78 -12.76 11.74
C LEU A 160 -5.36 -14.23 11.87
N GLN A 161 -4.38 -14.54 12.70
CA GLN A 161 -3.95 -15.91 12.99
C GLN A 161 -4.99 -16.66 13.85
N GLU A 162 -5.66 -16.00 14.78
CA GLU A 162 -6.78 -16.59 15.52
C GLU A 162 -7.97 -16.89 14.59
N LEU A 163 -8.23 -16.02 13.61
CA LEU A 163 -9.27 -16.23 12.60
C LEU A 163 -8.97 -17.37 11.62
N SER A 164 -7.69 -17.64 11.31
CA SER A 164 -7.30 -18.76 10.45
C SER A 164 -7.60 -20.12 11.09
N GLN A 165 -7.60 -20.18 12.43
CA GLN A 165 -7.85 -21.41 13.20
C GLN A 165 -9.33 -21.66 13.47
N ARG A 166 -10.21 -20.72 13.09
CA ARG A 166 -11.65 -20.84 13.29
C ARG A 166 -12.26 -21.83 12.30
N ASP A 167 -13.19 -22.64 12.78
CA ASP A 167 -13.98 -23.50 11.91
C ASP A 167 -15.04 -22.67 11.17
N TRP A 168 -14.86 -22.54 9.85
CA TRP A 168 -15.74 -21.79 8.95
C TRP A 168 -16.80 -22.67 8.28
N SER A 169 -16.77 -23.99 8.51
CA SER A 169 -17.66 -24.95 7.84
C SER A 169 -19.13 -24.92 8.30
N ALA A 170 -19.41 -24.20 9.39
CA ALA A 170 -20.73 -24.12 10.02
C ALA A 170 -21.55 -22.86 9.65
N THR A 171 -21.02 -21.99 8.80
CA THR A 171 -21.64 -20.71 8.35
C THR A 171 -21.87 -20.70 6.85
#